data_AF-A0A6J0BLG1-F1
#
_entry.id   AF-A0A6J0BLG1-F1
#
_cell.length_a   1.000
_cell.length_b   1.000
_cell.length_c   1.000
_cell.angle_alpha   90.00
_cell.angle_beta   90.00
_cell.angle_gamma   90.00
#
_symmetry.space_group_name_H-M   'P 1'
#
loop_
_entity.id
_entity.type
_entity.pdbx_description
1 polymer ?
#
loop_
_entity_poly.entity_id
_entity_poly.type
_entity_poly.pdbx_seq_one_letter_code
_entity_poly.pdbx_strand_id
1 'polypeptide(L)' 'MELENIVANTVYLKAREGGGDSNKGKSKKWRKILQFPHISQCIDFKNTLDIKYSYVVDQQPI' A
#
# COMPACT_ATOMS: atom_id res chain seq x y z
N MET A 1 23.17 -22.86 1.28
CA MET A 1 22.54 -22.78 2.61
C MET A 1 23.11 -21.67 3.47
N GLU A 2 24.39 -21.69 3.88
CA GLU A 2 24.94 -20.62 4.74
C GLU A 2 25.06 -19.27 4.02
N LEU A 3 25.58 -19.26 2.78
CA LEU A 3 25.71 -18.05 1.98
C LEU A 3 24.34 -17.44 1.60
N GLU A 4 23.37 -18.28 1.26
CA GLU A 4 22.00 -17.83 0.92
C GLU A 4 21.33 -17.14 2.10
N ASN A 5 21.50 -17.67 3.32
CA ASN A 5 20.98 -17.08 4.54
C ASN A 5 21.62 -15.72 4.84
N ILE A 6 22.93 -15.61 4.66
CA ILE A 6 23.67 -14.35 4.84
C ILE A 6 23.18 -13.30 3.82
N VAL A 7 23.01 -13.69 2.55
CA VAL A 7 22.51 -12.80 1.49
C VAL A 7 21.09 -12.33 1.80
N ALA A 8 20.19 -13.23 2.19
CA ALA A 8 18.81 -12.89 2.52
C ALA A 8 18.72 -11.90 3.69
N ASN A 9 19.48 -12.15 4.78
CA ASN A 9 19.50 -11.27 5.95
C ASN A 9 20.04 -9.88 5.61
N THR A 10 21.08 -9.80 4.77
CA THR A 10 21.66 -8.52 4.33
C THR A 10 20.67 -7.72 3.48
N VAL A 11 19.97 -8.38 2.56
CA VAL A 11 18.94 -7.73 1.73
C VAL A 11 17.78 -7.23 2.58
N TYR A 12 17.36 -8.01 3.58
CA TYR A 12 16.30 -7.62 4.51
C TYR A 12 16.66 -6.37 5.33
N LEU A 13 17.87 -6.34 5.92
CA LEU A 13 18.33 -5.18 6.69
C LEU A 13 18.35 -3.91 5.83
N LYS A 14 18.84 -4.01 4.60
CA LYS A 14 18.86 -2.90 3.64
C LYS A 14 17.46 -2.38 3.27
N ALA A 15 16.47 -3.28 3.17
CA ALA A 15 15.08 -2.89 2.95
C ALA A 15 14.47 -2.18 4.17
N ARG A 16 14.82 -2.63 5.38
CA ARG A 16 14.33 -2.06 6.65
C ARG A 16 14.87 -0.66 6.93
N GLU A 17 16.11 -0.39 6.55
CA GLU A 17 16.73 0.94 6.62
C GLU A 17 16.08 1.97 5.66
N GLY A 18 15.14 1.52 4.82
CA GLY A 18 14.32 2.38 3.98
C GLY A 18 14.86 2.59 2.56
N GLY A 19 16.03 2.01 2.23
CA GLY A 19 16.73 2.20 0.97
C GLY A 19 17.20 3.66 0.77
N GLY A 20 18.33 3.87 0.13
CA GLY A 20 18.85 5.22 -0.16
C GLY A 20 17.97 6.07 -1.11
N ASP A 21 16.81 5.56 -1.53
CA ASP A 21 15.89 6.20 -2.46
C ASP A 21 14.75 6.89 -1.70
N SER A 22 14.40 8.10 -2.12
CA SER A 22 13.30 8.92 -1.56
C SER A 22 11.92 8.26 -1.58
N ASN A 23 11.77 7.14 -2.29
CA ASN A 23 10.54 6.37 -2.41
C ASN A 23 10.25 5.44 -1.23
N LYS A 24 11.13 5.33 -0.23
CA LYS A 24 10.91 4.55 1.01
C LYS A 24 10.44 3.12 0.73
N GLY A 25 11.11 2.42 -0.17
CA GLY A 25 10.76 1.05 -0.58
C GLY A 25 9.58 0.90 -1.55
N LYS A 26 8.93 1.98 -1.98
CA LYS A 26 7.86 1.90 -3.00
C LYS A 26 8.42 1.53 -4.37
N SER A 27 7.68 0.69 -5.10
CA SER A 27 7.97 0.39 -6.52
C SER A 27 8.05 1.67 -7.35
N LYS A 28 8.97 1.73 -8.33
CA LYS A 28 9.05 2.87 -9.28
C LYS A 28 7.74 3.14 -10.02
N LYS A 29 6.83 2.15 -10.12
CA LYS A 29 5.52 2.25 -10.78
C LYS A 29 4.35 2.43 -9.80
N TRP A 30 4.58 2.68 -8.51
CA TRP A 30 3.54 2.68 -7.47
C TRP A 30 2.33 3.56 -7.80
N ARG A 31 2.54 4.72 -8.45
CA ARG A 31 1.46 5.61 -8.89
C ARG A 31 0.50 4.98 -9.90
N LYS A 32 1.02 4.13 -10.79
CA LYS A 32 0.20 3.40 -11.77
C LYS A 32 -0.54 2.24 -11.11
N ILE A 33 0.07 1.59 -10.11
CA ILE A 33 -0.53 0.48 -9.37
C ILE A 33 -1.71 0.97 -8.52
N LEU A 34 -1.55 2.10 -7.85
CA LEU A 34 -2.58 2.72 -7.00
C LEU A 34 -3.41 3.77 -7.75
N GLN A 35 -3.49 3.67 -9.08
CA GLN A 35 -4.29 4.61 -9.86
C GLN A 35 -5.78 4.39 -9.57
N PHE A 36 -6.51 5.47 -9.31
CA PHE A 36 -7.94 5.38 -9.04
C PHE A 36 -8.73 4.93 -10.28
N PRO A 37 -9.80 4.15 -10.09
CA PRO A 37 -10.70 3.77 -11.16
C PRO A 37 -11.57 4.96 -11.60
N HIS A 38 -12.24 4.82 -12.74
CA HIS A 38 -13.27 5.76 -13.18
C HIS A 38 -14.51 5.67 -12.27
N ILE A 39 -15.22 6.79 -12.07
CA ILE A 39 -16.38 6.86 -11.15
C ILE A 39 -17.47 5.83 -11.47
N SER A 40 -17.65 5.48 -12.75
CA SER A 40 -18.63 4.47 -13.16
C SER A 40 -18.38 3.09 -12.55
N GLN A 41 -17.13 2.75 -12.23
CA GLN A 41 -16.76 1.49 -11.58
C GLN A 41 -17.02 1.52 -10.07
N CYS A 42 -17.31 2.69 -9.50
CA CYS A 42 -17.51 2.87 -8.07
C CYS A 42 -18.98 2.96 -7.66
N ILE A 43 -19.91 3.08 -8.62
CA ILE A 43 -21.33 3.35 -8.36
C ILE A 43 -21.94 2.25 -7.47
N ASP A 44 -21.57 0.99 -7.72
CA ASP A 44 -22.13 -0.15 -7.01
C ASP A 44 -21.72 -0.21 -5.52
N PHE A 45 -20.60 0.42 -5.13
CA PHE A 45 -20.16 0.46 -3.74
C PHE A 45 -21.13 1.22 -2.83
N LYS A 46 -21.94 2.11 -3.38
CA LYS A 46 -22.96 2.83 -2.60
C LYS A 46 -23.96 1.88 -1.94
N ASN A 47 -24.22 0.73 -2.57
CA ASN A 47 -25.20 -0.23 -2.07
C ASN A 47 -24.62 -1.17 -1.00
N THR A 48 -23.28 -1.25 -0.88
CA THR A 48 -22.60 -2.15 0.05
C THR A 48 -21.98 -1.42 1.25
N LEU A 49 -21.76 -0.11 1.16
CA LEU A 49 -21.12 0.68 2.20
C LEU A 49 -22.13 1.19 3.24
N ASP A 50 -21.78 1.11 4.53
CA ASP A 50 -22.54 1.81 5.57
C ASP A 50 -22.25 3.32 5.48
N ILE A 51 -23.26 4.11 5.14
CA ILE A 51 -23.14 5.57 4.96
C ILE A 51 -23.39 6.37 6.24
N LYS A 52 -23.55 5.71 7.39
CA LYS A 52 -23.69 6.41 8.67
C LYS A 52 -22.47 7.25 8.96
N TYR A 53 -22.72 8.43 9.52
CA TYR A 53 -21.67 9.35 9.97
C TYR A 53 -20.66 8.65 10.89
N SER A 54 -21.14 7.89 11.88
CA SER A 54 -20.28 7.18 12.83
C SER A 54 -19.34 6.18 12.17
N TYR A 55 -19.72 5.61 11.03
CA TYR A 55 -18.88 4.68 10.30
C TYR A 55 -17.93 5.42 9.37
N VAL A 56 -18.46 6.30 8.50
CA VAL A 56 -17.69 6.98 7.45
C VAL A 56 -16.72 8.03 8.00
N VAL A 57 -17.14 8.80 9.00
CA VAL A 57 -16.39 9.95 9.50
C VAL A 57 -15.57 9.60 10.73
N ASP A 58 -16.16 8.89 11.69
CA ASP A 58 -15.47 8.65 12.97
C ASP A 58 -14.54 7.44 12.93
N GLN A 59 -14.89 6.40 12.15
CA GLN A 59 -14.19 5.11 12.18
C GLN A 59 -13.23 4.89 11.02
N GLN A 60 -13.43 5.52 9.85
CA GLN A 60 -12.54 5.33 8.70
C GLN A 60 -11.30 6.25 8.82
N PRO A 61 -10.08 5.70 8.87
CA PRO A 61 -8.86 6.49 9.02
C PRO A 61 -8.25 6.98 7.70
N ILE A 62 -8.79 6.54 6.56
CA ILE A 62 -8.36 6.98 5.21
C ILE A 62 -8.72 8.46 5.02
#